data_AF-A0A3M0X0Y0-F1
#
_entry.id   AF-A0A3M0X0Y0-F1
#
_cell.length_a   1.000
_cell.length_b   1.000
_cell.length_c   1.000
_cell.angle_alpha   90.00
_cell.angle_beta   90.00
_cell.angle_gamma   90.00
#
_symmetry.space_group_name_H-M   'P 1'
#
loop_
_entity.id
_entity.type
_entity.pdbx_description
1 polymer ?
#
loop_
_entity_poly.entity_id
_entity_poly.type
_entity_poly.pdbx_seq_one_letter_code
_entity_poly.pdbx_strand_id
1 'polypeptide(L)'
;MKFWKRFKKIHRPIALGLALVMLVVAGYGALRVSADTVGTRPSTGMICTESATATFTLTAKEGYISLTDGNVVYMWSYADGKDDFQHPGPILCVNQGDLVTVVLHNELPDAT
;
A
#
# COMPACT_ATOMS: atom_id res chain seq x y z
N MET A 1 -16.84 -56.62 -36.58
CA MET A 1 -16.00 -55.43 -36.29
C MET A 1 -16.87 -54.23 -35.84
N LYS A 2 -17.34 -54.17 -34.58
CA LYS A 2 -18.23 -53.05 -34.14
C LYS A 2 -18.10 -52.66 -32.67
N PHE A 3 -17.00 -53.02 -32.00
CA PHE A 3 -16.84 -52.78 -30.56
C PHE A 3 -15.87 -51.63 -30.20
N TRP A 4 -14.98 -51.23 -31.11
CA TRP A 4 -13.86 -50.33 -30.76
C TRP A 4 -14.18 -48.82 -30.85
N LYS A 5 -15.28 -48.41 -31.51
CA LYS A 5 -15.60 -46.99 -31.74
C LYS A 5 -16.31 -46.29 -30.57
N ARG A 6 -16.80 -47.01 -29.56
CA ARG A 6 -17.55 -46.43 -28.43
C ARG A 6 -16.66 -45.85 -27.31
N PHE A 7 -15.47 -46.40 -27.07
CA PHE A 7 -14.56 -45.90 -26.03
C PHE A 7 -13.98 -44.52 -26.35
N LYS A 8 -13.63 -44.25 -27.61
CA LYS A 8 -13.02 -42.98 -28.03
C LYS A 8 -13.99 -41.78 -27.97
N LYS A 9 -15.31 -42.01 -27.90
CA LYS A 9 -16.34 -40.95 -27.86
C LYS A 9 -16.57 -40.38 -26.46
N ILE A 10 -16.31 -41.15 -25.39
CA ILE A 10 -16.57 -40.75 -24.00
C ILE A 10 -15.42 -39.90 -23.43
N HIS A 11 -14.20 -40.05 -23.93
CA HIS A 11 -13.04 -39.25 -23.49
C HIS A 11 -13.03 -37.80 -24.00
N ARG A 12 -13.71 -37.51 -25.12
CA ARG A 12 -13.77 -36.15 -25.69
C ARG A 12 -14.56 -35.15 -24.84
N PRO A 13 -15.78 -35.46 -24.32
CA PRO A 13 -16.53 -34.52 -23.50
C PRO A 13 -15.90 -34.29 -22.11
N ILE A 14 -15.23 -35.31 -21.53
CA ILE A 14 -14.57 -35.19 -20.22
C ILE A 14 -13.33 -34.29 -20.31
N ALA A 15 -12.54 -34.43 -21.36
CA ALA A 15 -11.38 -33.56 -21.60
C ALA A 15 -11.80 -32.09 -21.86
N LEU A 16 -12.93 -31.88 -22.55
CA LEU A 16 -13.52 -30.55 -22.76
C LEU A 16 -14.01 -29.93 -21.44
N GLY A 17 -14.66 -30.71 -20.57
CA GLY A 17 -15.09 -30.24 -19.25
C GLY A 17 -13.93 -29.83 -18.35
N LEU A 18 -12.88 -30.65 -18.29
CA LEU A 18 -11.67 -30.34 -17.50
C LEU A 18 -10.92 -29.11 -18.02
N ALA A 19 -10.84 -28.92 -19.33
CA ALA A 19 -10.24 -27.72 -19.92
C ALA A 19 -11.01 -26.44 -19.57
N LEU A 20 -12.35 -26.52 -19.52
CA LEU A 20 -13.21 -25.39 -19.18
C LEU A 20 -13.10 -25.02 -17.69
N VAL A 21 -12.98 -26.02 -16.81
CA VAL A 21 -12.72 -25.80 -15.37
C VAL A 21 -11.34 -25.17 -15.13
N MET A 22 -10.30 -25.62 -15.84
CA MET A 22 -8.95 -25.03 -15.76
C MET A 22 -8.92 -23.56 -16.24
N LEU A 23 -9.66 -23.23 -17.29
CA LEU A 23 -9.81 -21.85 -17.77
C LEU A 23 -10.49 -20.94 -16.74
N VAL A 24 -11.49 -21.47 -16.02
CA VAL A 24 -12.19 -20.74 -14.97
C VAL A 24 -11.29 -20.52 -13.74
N VAL A 25 -10.53 -21.53 -13.31
CA VAL A 25 -9.57 -21.42 -12.20
C VAL A 25 -8.43 -20.45 -12.52
N ALA A 26 -7.93 -20.45 -13.76
CA ALA A 26 -6.94 -19.47 -14.21
C ALA A 26 -7.50 -18.04 -14.27
N GLY A 27 -8.80 -17.88 -14.55
CA GLY A 27 -9.48 -16.58 -14.55
C GLY A 27 -9.64 -15.96 -13.15
N TYR A 28 -9.84 -16.78 -12.10
CA TYR A 28 -10.03 -16.28 -10.73
C TYR A 28 -8.76 -15.69 -10.09
N GLY A 29 -7.56 -16.12 -10.50
CA GLY A 29 -6.29 -15.59 -9.98
C GLY A 29 -5.89 -14.21 -10.55
N ALA A 30 -6.63 -13.71 -11.54
CA ALA A 30 -6.27 -12.52 -12.31
C ALA A 30 -6.92 -11.21 -11.82
N LEU A 31 -7.77 -11.24 -10.79
CA LEU A 31 -8.22 -10.02 -10.11
C LEU A 31 -7.10 -9.51 -9.19
N ARG A 32 -6.03 -9.00 -9.80
CA ARG A 32 -5.15 -8.04 -9.16
C ARG A 32 -5.86 -6.70 -9.26
N VAL A 33 -6.42 -6.22 -8.16
CA VAL A 33 -6.78 -4.80 -8.03
C VAL A 33 -5.47 -4.04 -8.18
N SER A 34 -5.27 -3.42 -9.33
CA SER A 34 -4.22 -2.41 -9.47
C SER A 34 -4.59 -1.25 -8.55
N ALA A 35 -3.68 -0.91 -7.63
CA ALA A 35 -3.80 0.34 -6.90
C ALA A 35 -3.90 1.48 -7.90
N ASP A 36 -4.81 2.41 -7.63
CA ASP A 36 -5.11 3.55 -8.48
C ASP A 36 -3.82 4.34 -8.76
N THR A 37 -3.69 4.77 -10.01
CA THR A 37 -2.60 5.64 -10.46
C THR A 37 -2.55 6.88 -9.57
N VAL A 38 -1.35 7.23 -9.09
CA VAL A 38 -1.07 8.46 -8.32
C VAL A 38 -1.79 9.62 -9.01
N GLY A 39 -2.94 10.02 -8.44
CA GLY A 39 -3.70 11.15 -8.92
C GLY A 39 -2.80 12.38 -8.90
N THR A 40 -2.91 13.22 -9.93
CA THR A 40 -2.11 14.44 -10.09
C THR A 40 -2.14 15.23 -8.79
N ARG A 41 -1.04 15.18 -8.04
CA ARG A 41 -0.96 15.83 -6.72
C ARG A 41 -1.22 17.32 -6.92
N PRO A 42 -2.13 17.95 -6.17
CA PRO A 42 -2.34 19.38 -6.27
C PRO A 42 -1.00 20.08 -5.96
N SER A 43 -0.59 21.03 -6.81
CA SER A 43 0.66 21.79 -6.63
C SER A 43 0.64 22.72 -5.41
N THR A 44 -0.51 22.79 -4.73
CA THR A 44 -0.80 23.66 -3.60
C THR A 44 -1.64 22.86 -2.59
N GLY A 45 -1.12 22.69 -1.36
CA GLY A 45 -1.81 21.96 -0.31
C GLY A 45 -0.88 21.12 0.57
N MET A 46 -1.48 20.24 1.37
CA MET A 46 -0.79 19.23 2.18
C MET A 46 -0.14 18.17 1.28
N ILE A 47 1.19 17.97 1.41
CA ILE A 47 1.92 16.96 0.65
C ILE A 47 1.72 15.60 1.33
N CYS A 48 1.23 14.62 0.56
CA CYS A 48 1.04 13.26 1.05
C CYS A 48 2.36 12.49 1.16
N THR A 49 2.59 11.88 2.32
CA THR A 49 3.41 10.67 2.45
C THR A 49 2.53 9.48 2.07
N GLU A 50 2.92 8.75 1.03
CA GLU A 50 2.17 7.63 0.47
C GLU A 50 2.91 6.31 0.72
N SER A 51 2.17 5.22 0.90
CA SER A 51 2.74 3.88 1.07
C SER A 51 1.88 2.85 0.34
N ALA A 52 2.51 2.07 -0.55
CA ALA A 52 1.81 1.02 -1.31
C ALA A 52 1.27 -0.11 -0.42
N THR A 53 1.80 -0.25 0.80
CA THR A 53 1.37 -1.26 1.79
C THR A 53 0.70 -0.64 3.01
N ALA A 54 0.33 0.64 2.96
CA ALA A 54 -0.17 1.40 4.10
C ALA A 54 0.73 1.30 5.35
N THR A 55 2.05 1.15 5.13
CA THR A 55 3.06 1.08 6.19
C THR A 55 3.91 2.33 6.19
N PHE A 56 4.00 3.00 7.34
CA PHE A 56 4.73 4.25 7.50
C PHE A 56 5.75 4.11 8.64
N THR A 57 6.98 4.53 8.41
CA THR A 57 7.98 4.62 9.47
C THR A 57 8.06 6.07 9.90
N LEU A 58 7.84 6.36 11.18
CA LEU A 58 7.96 7.69 11.74
C LEU A 58 9.05 7.70 12.81
N THR A 59 9.74 8.81 12.94
CA THR A 59 10.69 9.02 14.03
C THR A 59 10.31 10.27 14.82
N ALA A 60 10.07 10.12 16.13
CA ALA A 60 9.92 11.26 17.03
C ALA A 60 11.30 11.90 17.24
N LYS A 61 11.42 13.17 16.84
CA LYS A 61 12.66 13.94 16.89
C LYS A 61 12.41 15.33 17.45
N GLU A 62 13.46 15.90 18.02
CA GLU A 62 13.50 17.32 18.37
C GLU A 62 13.85 18.19 17.15
N GLY A 63 13.49 19.47 17.22
CA GLY A 63 13.78 20.45 16.19
C GLY A 63 13.49 21.87 16.63
N TYR A 64 13.79 22.80 15.73
CA TYR A 64 13.53 24.22 15.92
C TYR A 64 12.76 24.76 14.72
N ILE A 65 11.72 25.54 14.97
CA ILE A 65 11.03 26.32 13.92
C ILE A 65 11.31 27.80 14.08
N SER A 66 11.38 28.51 12.96
CA SER A 66 11.39 29.98 12.96
C SER A 66 9.97 30.50 12.78
N LEU A 67 9.56 31.40 13.64
CA LEU A 67 8.30 32.12 13.56
C LEU A 67 8.46 33.39 12.73
N THR A 68 7.33 33.95 12.29
CA THR A 68 7.30 35.14 11.42
C THR A 68 7.78 36.42 12.10
N ASP A 69 7.83 36.43 13.43
CA ASP A 69 8.37 37.52 14.25
C ASP A 69 9.88 37.40 14.50
N GLY A 70 10.53 36.38 13.92
CA GLY A 70 11.95 36.10 14.10
C GLY A 70 12.28 35.29 15.35
N ASN A 71 11.29 34.91 16.16
CA ASN A 71 11.50 34.00 17.28
C ASN A 71 11.76 32.59 16.78
N VAL A 72 12.53 31.83 17.55
CA VAL A 72 12.80 30.41 17.29
C VAL A 72 12.20 29.60 18.43
N VAL A 73 11.41 28.59 18.09
CA VAL A 73 10.76 27.70 19.06
C VAL A 73 11.35 26.31 18.94
N TYR A 74 11.89 25.82 20.05
CA TYR A 74 12.22 24.40 20.21
C TYR A 74 10.94 23.58 20.36
N MET A 75 10.84 22.47 19.66
CA MET A 75 9.69 21.57 19.74
C MET A 75 10.05 20.14 19.33
N TRP A 76 9.12 19.23 19.61
CA TRP A 76 9.17 17.85 19.14
C TRP A 76 8.12 17.64 18.04
N SER A 77 8.48 16.84 17.05
CA SER A 77 7.55 16.41 15.99
C SER A 77 7.99 15.07 15.41
N TYR A 78 7.29 14.63 14.38
CA TYR A 78 7.65 13.44 13.62
C TYR A 78 8.44 13.79 12.36
N ALA A 79 9.38 12.92 12.02
CA ALA A 79 10.02 12.84 10.71
C ALA A 79 9.45 11.67 9.90
N ASP A 80 9.50 11.77 8.57
CA ASP A 80 9.25 10.65 7.67
C ASP A 80 10.51 9.76 7.62
N GLY A 81 10.40 8.55 8.18
CA GLY A 81 11.54 7.65 8.33
C GLY A 81 12.70 8.27 9.08
N LYS A 82 13.84 8.43 8.39
CA LYS A 82 15.09 8.96 8.96
C LYS A 82 15.35 10.44 8.63
N ASP A 83 14.44 11.09 7.92
CA ASP A 83 14.58 12.47 7.48
C ASP A 83 14.60 13.45 8.68
N ASP A 84 14.70 14.75 8.39
CA ASP A 84 14.62 15.79 9.41
C ASP A 84 13.20 15.91 9.98
N PHE A 85 13.09 16.48 11.18
CA PHE A 85 11.80 16.77 11.79
C PHE A 85 10.96 17.67 10.87
N GLN A 86 9.64 17.47 10.85
CA GLN A 86 8.74 18.29 10.05
C GLN A 86 7.75 19.04 10.94
N HIS A 87 7.49 20.31 10.61
CA HIS A 87 6.42 21.11 11.21
C HIS A 87 5.58 21.80 10.11
N PRO A 88 4.30 21.42 9.94
CA PRO A 88 3.63 20.27 10.56
C PRO A 88 4.29 18.94 10.16
N GLY A 89 4.04 17.88 10.94
CA GLY A 89 4.57 16.54 10.68
C GLY A 89 4.04 15.88 9.38
N PRO A 90 4.55 14.69 9.02
CA PRO A 90 4.15 13.97 7.81
C PRO A 90 2.65 13.69 7.74
N ILE A 91 2.10 13.74 6.53
CA ILE A 91 0.67 13.60 6.27
C ILE A 91 0.44 12.26 5.61
N LEU A 92 -0.08 11.30 6.36
CA LEU A 92 -0.24 9.92 5.90
C LEU A 92 -1.53 9.79 5.08
N CYS A 93 -1.38 9.59 3.77
CA CYS A 93 -2.51 9.41 2.86
C CYS A 93 -2.74 7.92 2.61
N VAL A 94 -3.96 7.45 2.92
CA VAL A 94 -4.39 6.04 2.83
C VAL A 94 -5.77 5.93 2.21
N ASN A 95 -6.14 4.75 1.74
CA ASN A 95 -7.47 4.47 1.22
C ASN A 95 -8.39 3.89 2.29
N GLN A 96 -9.70 4.01 2.07
CA GLN A 96 -10.70 3.40 2.94
C GLN A 96 -10.54 1.87 2.96
N GLY A 97 -10.50 1.30 4.15
CA GLY A 97 -10.38 -0.14 4.35
C GLY A 97 -8.93 -0.65 4.43
N ASP A 98 -7.93 0.23 4.25
CA ASP A 98 -6.53 -0.13 4.45
C ASP A 98 -6.25 -0.48 5.92
N LEU A 99 -5.47 -1.56 6.14
CA LEU A 99 -4.86 -1.82 7.44
C LEU A 99 -3.57 -1.00 7.53
N VAL A 100 -3.64 0.12 8.25
CA VAL A 100 -2.50 1.02 8.43
C VAL A 100 -1.55 0.49 9.49
N THR A 101 -0.28 0.36 9.14
CA THR A 101 0.81 0.02 10.08
C THR A 101 1.73 1.22 10.25
N VAL A 102 1.95 1.64 11.50
CA VAL A 102 2.90 2.70 11.83
C VAL A 102 4.03 2.10 12.66
N VAL A 103 5.25 2.17 12.15
CA VAL A 103 6.47 1.83 12.88
C VAL A 103 7.04 3.12 13.45
N LEU A 104 6.94 3.30 14.78
CA LEU A 104 7.43 4.48 15.45
C LEU A 104 8.79 4.21 16.09
N HIS A 105 9.78 5.03 15.74
CA HIS A 105 11.04 5.16 16.44
C HIS A 105 11.01 6.41 17.32
N ASN A 106 11.52 6.31 18.55
CA ASN A 106 11.67 7.47 19.42
C ASN A 106 13.16 7.77 19.59
N GLU A 107 13.59 8.95 19.13
CA GLU A 107 14.96 9.46 19.32
C GLU A 107 15.00 10.59 20.36
N LEU A 108 13.88 10.88 21.02
CA LEU A 108 13.83 11.86 22.11
C LEU A 108 14.55 11.32 23.36
N PRO A 109 15.13 12.21 24.18
CA PRO A 109 15.81 11.82 25.41
C PRO A 109 14.87 11.21 26.47
N ASP A 110 13.58 11.53 26.39
CA ASP A 110 12.56 11.03 27.29
C ASP A 110 11.78 9.87 26.64
N ALA A 111 11.47 8.85 27.46
CA ALA A 111 10.58 7.79 27.05
C ALA A 111 9.16 8.35 26.87
N THR A 112 8.62 8.19 25.66
CA THR A 112 7.25 8.53 25.26
C THR A 112 6.29 7.38 25.49
#